data_AF-A0A9D2M112-F1
#
_entry.id   AF-A0A9D2M112-F1
#
_cell.length_a   1.000
_cell.length_b   1.000
_cell.length_c   1.000
_cell.angle_alpha   90.00
_cell.angle_beta   90.00
_cell.angle_gamma   90.00
#
_symmetry.space_group_name_H-M   'P 1'
#
loop_
_entity.id
_entity.type
_entity.pdbx_description
1 polymer ?
#
loop_
_entity_poly.entity_id
_entity_poly.type
_entity_poly.pdbx_seq_one_letter_code
_entity_poly.pdbx_strand_id
1 'polypeptide(L)'
;MDTNIVLYRIIAVLYILFLLAVCGAIVYLFILIVRALRKYICSKEVREEKKAVAKSLGEALKENRVRCQMTQEFVAETLGVSRQSVSKWENGSSDPNTSNLIALAKLYKISPEELLRCVENVSEEDQQKPAEKAQSKPPVERVV
;
A
#
# COMPACT_ATOMS: atom_id res chain seq x y z
N MET A 1 38.49 27.79 60.21
CA MET A 1 37.89 27.56 58.88
C MET A 1 36.44 27.22 59.13
N ASP A 2 35.51 28.06 58.68
CA ASP A 2 34.12 28.01 59.15
C ASP A 2 33.42 26.74 58.66
N THR A 3 33.15 25.81 59.59
CA THR A 3 32.50 24.52 59.31
C THR A 3 31.21 24.68 58.52
N ASN A 4 30.46 25.76 58.76
CA ASN A 4 29.26 26.10 57.99
C ASN A 4 29.55 26.39 56.52
N ILE A 5 30.59 27.16 56.21
CA ILE A 5 30.98 27.47 54.82
C ILE A 5 31.42 26.21 54.08
N VAL A 6 32.19 25.34 54.76
CA VAL A 6 32.61 24.05 54.20
C VAL A 6 31.40 23.15 53.95
N LEU A 7 30.46 23.06 54.90
CA LEU A 7 29.24 22.28 54.79
C LEU A 7 28.35 22.75 53.63
N TYR A 8 28.12 24.06 53.48
CA TYR A 8 27.33 24.61 52.36
C TYR A 8 27.96 24.31 51.00
N ARG A 9 29.30 24.36 50.90
CA ARG A 9 30.00 24.01 49.65
C ARG A 9 29.82 22.55 49.28
N ILE A 10 29.90 21.64 50.26
CA ILE A 10 29.69 20.20 50.03
C ILE A 10 28.25 19.95 49.56
N ILE A 11 27.26 20.53 50.24
CA ILE A 11 25.84 20.38 49.88
C ILE A 11 25.57 20.95 48.47
N ALA A 12 26.14 22.12 48.15
CA ALA A 12 26.00 22.74 46.83
C ALA A 12 26.57 21.85 45.71
N VAL A 13 27.75 21.24 45.93
CA VAL A 13 28.35 20.32 44.95
C VAL A 13 27.48 19.08 44.77
N LEU A 14 26.99 18.48 45.85
CA LEU A 14 26.09 17.32 45.77
C LEU A 14 24.77 17.64 45.05
N TYR A 15 24.20 18.82 45.31
CA TYR A 15 22.99 19.28 44.63
C TYR A 15 23.21 19.48 43.13
N ILE A 16 24.35 20.05 42.71
CA ILE A 16 24.70 20.21 41.30
C ILE A 16 24.87 18.85 40.61
N LEU A 17 25.55 17.90 41.26
CA LEU A 17 25.71 16.54 40.72
C LEU A 17 24.36 15.83 40.56
N PHE A 18 23.47 15.97 41.53
CA PHE A 18 22.11 15.44 41.45
C PHE A 18 21.31 16.09 40.31
N LEU A 19 21.39 17.42 40.16
CA LEU A 19 20.72 18.14 39.09
C LEU A 19 21.19 17.66 37.70
N LEU A 20 22.50 17.48 37.52
CA LEU A 20 23.06 16.97 36.27
C LEU A 20 22.57 15.55 35.94
N ALA A 21 22.46 14.68 36.95
CA ALA A 21 21.90 13.34 36.78
C ALA A 21 20.43 13.38 36.35
N VAL A 22 19.63 14.24 36.99
CA VAL A 22 18.21 14.44 36.63
C VAL A 22 18.08 15.00 35.22
N CYS A 23 18.87 16.01 34.86
CA CYS A 23 18.90 16.58 33.51
C CYS A 23 19.25 15.52 32.46
N GLY A 24 20.26 14.68 32.72
CA GLY A 24 20.63 13.57 31.83
C GLY A 24 19.49 12.57 31.63
N ALA A 25 18.79 12.20 32.70
CA ALA A 25 17.62 11.31 32.63
C ALA A 25 16.47 11.92 31.81
N ILE A 26 16.21 13.22 31.95
CA ILE A 26 15.19 13.94 31.17
C ILE A 26 15.56 13.94 29.68
N VAL A 27 16.83 14.25 29.35
CA VAL A 27 17.32 14.23 27.96
C VAL A 27 17.20 12.83 27.36
N TYR A 28 17.57 11.80 28.13
CA TYR A 28 17.42 10.41 27.71
C TYR A 28 15.96 10.04 27.43
N LEU A 29 15.04 10.41 28.32
CA LEU A 29 13.61 10.18 28.13
C LEU A 29 13.08 10.90 26.88
N PHE A 30 13.52 12.14 26.64
CA PHE A 30 13.16 12.88 25.43
C PHE A 30 13.65 12.17 24.16
N ILE A 31 14.89 11.67 24.15
CA ILE A 31 15.42 10.87 23.04
C ILE A 31 14.57 9.61 22.80
N LEU A 32 14.15 8.92 23.87
CA LEU A 32 13.27 7.75 23.76
C LEU A 32 11.90 8.11 23.17
N ILE A 33 11.32 9.23 23.59
CA ILE A 33 10.04 9.73 23.04
C ILE A 33 10.20 10.02 21.55
N VAL A 34 11.25 10.74 21.13
CA VAL A 34 11.51 11.02 19.70
C VAL A 34 11.71 9.73 18.91
N ARG A 35 12.46 8.75 19.44
CA ARG A 35 12.64 7.44 18.80
C ARG A 35 11.33 6.67 18.67
N ALA A 36 10.50 6.68 19.72
CA ALA A 36 9.19 6.04 19.74
C ALA A 36 8.24 6.71 18.74
N LEU A 37 8.20 8.05 18.70
CA LEU A 37 7.41 8.83 17.75
C LEU A 37 7.87 8.61 16.31
N ARG A 38 9.19 8.61 16.05
CA ARG A 38 9.74 8.29 14.72
C ARG A 38 9.33 6.89 14.27
N LYS A 39 9.38 5.91 15.16
CA LYS A 39 8.92 4.54 14.88
C LYS A 39 7.40 4.48 14.65
N TYR A 40 6.62 5.24 15.42
CA TYR A 40 5.16 5.25 15.32
C TYR A 40 4.66 5.94 14.04
N ILE A 41 5.21 7.11 13.71
CA ILE A 41 4.83 7.89 12.52
C ILE A 41 5.30 7.17 11.23
N CYS A 42 6.54 6.65 11.22
CA CYS A 42 7.09 5.97 10.04
C CYS A 42 6.53 4.54 9.82
N SER A 43 5.85 3.96 10.81
CA SER A 43 5.29 2.59 10.70
C SER A 43 3.88 2.53 10.13
N LYS A 44 3.13 3.65 10.04
CA LYS A 44 1.70 3.61 9.70
C LYS A 44 1.39 3.96 8.23
N GLU A 45 2.14 4.86 7.59
CA GLU A 45 1.84 5.29 6.21
C GLU A 45 2.33 4.29 5.15
N VAL A 46 3.45 3.58 5.39
CA VAL A 46 4.02 2.63 4.41
C VAL A 46 3.16 1.35 4.24
N ARG A 47 2.17 1.11 5.11
CA ARG A 47 1.28 -0.08 5.03
C ARG A 47 -0.01 0.19 4.27
N GLU A 48 -0.47 1.45 4.21
CA GLU A 48 -1.73 1.80 3.55
C GLU A 48 -1.48 2.36 2.14
N GLU A 49 -0.38 3.09 1.89
CA GLU A 49 -0.01 3.47 0.51
C GLU A 49 0.33 2.25 -0.35
N LYS A 50 0.95 1.21 0.21
CA LYS A 50 1.19 -0.06 -0.51
C LYS A 50 -0.09 -0.84 -0.85
N LYS A 51 -1.18 -0.64 -0.10
CA LYS A 51 -2.47 -1.29 -0.40
C LYS A 51 -3.28 -0.55 -1.46
N ALA A 52 -3.09 0.76 -1.57
CA ALA A 52 -3.88 1.61 -2.47
C ALA A 52 -3.16 1.91 -3.80
N VAL A 53 -1.84 1.99 -3.83
CA VAL A 53 -1.10 2.49 -5.01
C VAL A 53 -0.93 1.46 -6.13
N ALA A 54 -1.05 0.16 -5.87
CA ALA A 54 -1.22 -0.83 -6.95
C ALA A 54 -1.55 -2.19 -6.35
N LYS A 55 -2.82 -2.58 -6.26
CA LYS A 55 -3.14 -4.01 -6.32
C LYS A 55 -2.66 -4.47 -7.69
N SER A 56 -1.43 -4.94 -7.82
CA SER A 56 -0.98 -5.46 -9.12
C SER A 56 -1.83 -6.66 -9.51
N LEU A 57 -1.92 -6.99 -10.80
CA LEU A 57 -2.60 -8.20 -11.26
C LEU A 57 -2.10 -9.45 -10.50
N GLY A 58 -0.79 -9.53 -10.22
CA GLY A 58 -0.19 -10.61 -9.46
C GLY A 58 -0.69 -10.70 -8.01
N GLU A 59 -0.83 -9.56 -7.34
CA GLU A 59 -1.40 -9.51 -5.99
C GLU A 59 -2.89 -9.91 -5.99
N ALA A 60 -3.67 -9.45 -6.96
CA ALA A 60 -5.06 -9.84 -7.12
C ALA A 60 -5.19 -11.35 -7.36
N LEU A 61 -4.35 -11.94 -8.21
CA LEU A 61 -4.31 -13.39 -8.44
C LEU A 61 -4.01 -14.16 -7.16
N LYS A 62 -3.00 -13.73 -6.41
CA LYS A 62 -2.62 -14.37 -5.14
C LYS A 62 -3.72 -14.27 -4.09
N GLU A 63 -4.37 -13.12 -3.96
CA GLU A 63 -5.48 -12.91 -3.04
C GLU A 63 -6.67 -13.80 -3.38
N ASN A 64 -7.06 -13.85 -4.66
CA ASN A 64 -8.14 -14.71 -5.13
C ASN A 64 -7.81 -16.20 -4.92
N ARG A 65 -6.57 -16.62 -5.15
CA ARG A 65 -6.11 -17.99 -4.86
C ARG A 65 -6.26 -18.33 -3.38
N VAL A 66 -5.80 -17.45 -2.49
CA VAL A 66 -5.91 -17.66 -1.03
C VAL A 66 -7.36 -17.64 -0.57
N ARG A 67 -8.20 -16.77 -1.14
CA ARG A 67 -9.65 -16.71 -0.88
C ARG A 67 -10.33 -18.03 -1.26
N CYS A 68 -9.91 -18.64 -2.36
CA CYS A 68 -10.37 -19.95 -2.79
C CYS A 68 -9.68 -21.13 -2.07
N GLN A 69 -8.77 -20.87 -1.12
CA GLN A 69 -8.01 -21.87 -0.37
C GLN A 69 -7.20 -22.83 -1.24
N MET A 70 -6.69 -22.35 -2.38
CA MET A 70 -5.94 -23.15 -3.34
C MET A 70 -4.43 -22.98 -3.20
N THR A 71 -3.67 -24.02 -3.50
CA THR A 71 -2.20 -23.94 -3.61
C THR A 71 -1.78 -23.48 -5.02
N GLN A 72 -0.54 -23.01 -5.18
CA GLN A 72 -0.03 -22.63 -6.52
C GLN A 72 0.06 -23.86 -7.43
N GLU A 73 0.39 -25.01 -6.84
CA GLU A 73 0.43 -26.33 -7.46
C GLU A 73 -0.95 -26.72 -8.00
N PHE A 74 -2.00 -26.58 -7.18
CA PHE A 74 -3.37 -26.91 -7.60
C PHE A 74 -3.85 -26.02 -8.76
N VAL A 75 -3.59 -24.71 -8.69
CA VAL A 75 -3.93 -23.78 -9.78
C VAL A 75 -3.16 -24.14 -11.05
N ALA A 76 -1.87 -24.47 -10.93
CA ALA A 76 -1.03 -24.84 -12.06
C ALA A 76 -1.53 -26.12 -12.75
N GLU A 77 -1.85 -27.15 -11.96
CA GLU A 77 -2.41 -28.41 -12.46
C GLU A 77 -3.76 -28.18 -13.15
N THR A 78 -4.64 -27.38 -12.55
CA THR A 78 -5.97 -27.08 -13.10
C THR A 78 -5.89 -26.32 -14.44
N LEU A 79 -4.89 -25.45 -14.58
CA LEU A 79 -4.69 -24.65 -15.80
C LEU A 79 -3.77 -25.34 -16.83
N GLY A 80 -3.18 -26.49 -16.50
CA GLY A 80 -2.23 -27.18 -17.37
C GLY A 80 -0.93 -26.38 -17.58
N VAL A 81 -0.51 -25.59 -16.59
CA VAL A 81 0.71 -24.77 -16.64
C VAL A 81 1.70 -25.19 -15.57
N SER A 82 2.94 -24.69 -15.65
CA SER A 82 3.92 -24.96 -14.59
C SER A 82 3.60 -24.15 -13.33
N ARG A 83 3.89 -24.72 -12.16
CA ARG A 83 3.85 -24.00 -10.88
C ARG A 83 4.71 -22.74 -10.90
N GLN A 84 5.84 -22.78 -11.60
CA GLN A 84 6.72 -21.60 -11.75
C GLN A 84 6.02 -20.47 -12.52
N SER A 85 5.17 -20.80 -13.51
CA SER A 85 4.36 -19.81 -14.22
C SER A 85 3.41 -19.09 -13.26
N VAL A 86 2.67 -19.84 -12.44
CA VAL A 86 1.76 -19.26 -11.42
C VAL A 86 2.52 -18.39 -10.42
N SER A 87 3.69 -18.85 -9.96
CA SER A 87 4.56 -18.06 -9.06
C SER A 87 5.04 -16.75 -9.70
N LYS A 88 5.44 -16.78 -10.98
CA LYS A 88 5.86 -15.57 -11.70
C LYS A 88 4.70 -14.59 -11.90
N TRP A 89 3.49 -15.07 -12.17
CA TRP A 89 2.29 -14.24 -12.27
C TRP A 89 1.96 -13.57 -10.94
N GLU A 90 1.92 -14.34 -9.84
CA GLU A 90 1.61 -13.81 -8.50
C GLU A 90 2.65 -12.81 -7.97
N ASN A 91 3.90 -12.92 -8.44
CA ASN A 91 4.98 -12.01 -8.07
C ASN A 91 5.18 -10.86 -9.09
N GLY A 92 4.31 -10.74 -10.11
CA GLY A 92 4.40 -9.69 -11.13
C GLY A 92 5.63 -9.77 -12.04
N SER A 93 6.32 -10.92 -12.09
CA SER A 93 7.51 -11.11 -12.93
C SER A 93 7.17 -11.44 -14.39
N SER A 94 5.93 -11.82 -14.67
CA SER A 94 5.38 -12.05 -16.00
C SER A 94 3.86 -12.00 -15.92
N ASP A 95 3.18 -11.73 -17.01
CA ASP A 95 1.71 -11.76 -17.06
C ASP A 95 1.16 -13.08 -17.60
N PRO A 96 0.00 -13.55 -17.14
CA PRO A 96 -0.72 -14.64 -17.78
C PRO A 96 -1.22 -14.17 -19.15
N ASN A 97 -1.14 -15.04 -20.17
CA ASN A 97 -1.77 -14.76 -21.45
C ASN A 97 -3.31 -14.67 -21.32
N THR A 98 -3.98 -14.14 -22.33
CA THR A 98 -5.45 -13.92 -22.31
C THR A 98 -6.23 -15.20 -21.98
N SER A 99 -5.84 -16.35 -22.55
CA SER A 99 -6.49 -17.64 -22.29
C SER A 99 -6.37 -18.06 -20.81
N ASN A 100 -5.17 -17.92 -20.23
CA ASN A 100 -4.91 -18.22 -18.83
C ASN A 100 -5.61 -17.23 -17.91
N LEU A 101 -5.68 -15.95 -18.27
CA LEU A 101 -6.40 -14.94 -17.51
C LEU A 101 -7.89 -15.27 -17.40
N ILE A 102 -8.53 -15.66 -18.51
CA ILE A 102 -9.92 -16.10 -18.54
C ILE A 102 -10.11 -17.39 -17.72
N ALA A 103 -9.16 -18.32 -17.79
CA ALA A 103 -9.18 -19.55 -16.99
C ALA A 103 -9.06 -19.26 -15.49
N LEU A 104 -8.19 -18.33 -15.08
CA LEU A 104 -8.04 -17.89 -13.68
C LEU A 104 -9.32 -17.23 -13.18
N ALA A 105 -9.94 -16.35 -13.97
CA ALA A 105 -11.21 -15.71 -13.62
C ALA A 105 -12.32 -16.75 -13.39
N LYS A 106 -12.45 -17.74 -14.28
CA LYS A 106 -13.39 -18.86 -14.12
C LYS A 106 -13.09 -19.70 -12.89
N LEU A 107 -11.81 -20.01 -12.64
CA LEU A 107 -11.39 -20.81 -11.49
C LEU A 107 -11.69 -20.11 -10.16
N TYR A 108 -11.47 -18.80 -10.09
CA TYR A 108 -11.71 -17.98 -8.90
C TYR A 108 -13.14 -17.46 -8.76
N LYS A 109 -14.02 -17.80 -9.72
CA LYS A 109 -15.44 -17.40 -9.76
C LYS A 109 -15.64 -15.88 -9.74
N ILE A 110 -14.79 -15.15 -10.46
CA ILE A 110 -14.88 -13.70 -10.66
C ILE A 110 -14.89 -13.37 -12.14
N SER A 111 -15.28 -12.15 -12.49
CA SER A 111 -15.20 -11.70 -13.87
C SER A 111 -13.74 -11.34 -14.23
N PRO A 112 -13.30 -11.55 -15.49
CA PRO A 112 -11.96 -11.12 -15.92
C PRO A 112 -11.73 -9.61 -15.73
N GLU A 113 -12.79 -8.81 -15.86
CA GLU A 113 -12.80 -7.36 -15.64
C GLU A 113 -12.54 -7.03 -14.17
N GLU A 114 -13.10 -7.80 -13.23
CA GLU A 114 -12.83 -7.65 -11.80
C GLU A 114 -11.37 -7.95 -11.45
N LEU A 115 -10.75 -8.90 -12.17
CA LEU A 115 -9.34 -9.24 -12.02
C LEU A 115 -8.43 -8.14 -12.62
N LEU A 116 -8.86 -7.50 -13.72
CA LEU A 116 -8.12 -6.45 -14.45
C LEU A 116 -8.31 -5.03 -13.89
N ARG A 117 -9.41 -4.76 -13.18
CA ARG A 117 -9.65 -3.47 -12.49
C ARG A 117 -8.56 -3.07 -11.50
N CYS A 118 -7.78 -4.05 -11.04
CA CYS A 118 -6.61 -3.85 -10.21
C CYS A 118 -5.45 -3.14 -10.98
N VAL A 119 -5.39 -3.32 -12.30
CA VAL A 119 -4.43 -2.67 -13.23
C VAL A 119 -4.96 -1.35 -13.78
N GLU A 120 -6.28 -1.22 -13.95
CA GLU A 120 -6.93 -0.08 -14.63
C GLU A 120 -7.04 1.22 -13.82
N ASN A 121 -6.62 1.26 -12.55
CA ASN A 121 -6.46 2.53 -11.81
C ASN A 121 -5.38 3.45 -12.41
N VAL A 122 -4.74 3.05 -13.52
CA VAL A 122 -3.79 3.85 -14.30
C VAL A 122 -4.37 4.29 -15.66
N SER A 123 -5.56 3.83 -16.08
CA SER A 123 -6.00 3.97 -17.48
C SER A 123 -7.46 4.40 -17.71
N GLU A 124 -8.17 4.92 -16.70
CA GLU A 124 -9.53 5.47 -16.88
C GLU A 124 -9.57 6.97 -17.29
N GLU A 125 -8.50 7.53 -17.87
CA GLU A 125 -8.59 8.72 -18.73
C GLU A 125 -8.20 8.33 -20.16
N ASP A 126 -9.01 7.51 -20.83
CA ASP A 126 -9.22 7.55 -22.29
C ASP A 126 -10.02 6.32 -22.71
N GLN A 127 -11.34 6.38 -22.54
CA GLN A 127 -12.35 5.94 -23.51
C GLN A 127 -13.73 5.81 -22.85
N GLN A 128 -14.53 6.88 -22.89
CA GLN A 128 -15.97 6.76 -23.17
C GLN A 128 -16.50 8.02 -23.89
N LYS A 129 -16.88 7.78 -25.14
CA LYS A 129 -17.52 8.56 -26.22
C LYS A 129 -18.74 9.44 -25.78
N PRO A 130 -19.21 10.43 -26.57
CA PRO A 130 -20.17 10.08 -27.64
C PRO A 130 -20.16 10.96 -28.91
N ALA A 131 -20.37 10.28 -30.05
CA ALA A 131 -21.01 10.88 -31.22
C ALA A 131 -22.50 11.10 -30.92
N GLU A 132 -23.10 12.10 -31.59
CA GLU A 132 -24.55 12.39 -31.72
C GLU A 132 -25.07 13.63 -30.94
N LYS A 133 -25.14 14.77 -31.66
CA LYS A 133 -26.37 15.59 -31.84
C LYS A 133 -26.07 16.82 -32.71
N ALA A 134 -26.22 16.67 -34.02
CA ALA A 134 -26.46 17.80 -34.93
C ALA A 134 -27.87 17.64 -35.48
N GLN A 135 -28.85 18.15 -34.71
CA GLN A 135 -30.21 18.33 -35.18
C GLN A 135 -30.59 19.80 -34.99
N SER A 136 -30.28 20.60 -36.00
CA SER A 136 -30.95 21.87 -36.28
C SER A 136 -31.58 21.77 -37.67
N LYS A 137 -32.90 21.57 -37.71
CA LYS A 137 -33.79 22.01 -38.79
C LYS A 137 -34.97 22.67 -38.09
N PRO A 138 -35.52 23.81 -38.57
CA PRO A 138 -36.20 23.92 -39.89
C PRO A 138 -35.98 25.33 -40.53
N PRO A 139 -36.71 25.80 -41.59
CA PRO A 139 -37.83 25.22 -42.33
C PRO A 139 -37.66 25.18 -43.87
N VAL A 140 -38.61 24.48 -44.47
CA VAL A 140 -38.82 24.26 -45.90
C VAL A 140 -39.24 25.57 -46.57
N GLU A 141 -38.58 25.92 -47.68
CA GLU A 141 -39.20 26.71 -48.74
C GLU A 141 -38.84 26.07 -50.09
N ARG A 142 -39.87 25.48 -50.70
CA ARG A 142 -39.93 25.06 -52.10
C ARG A 142 -41.13 25.80 -52.68
N VAL A 143 -41.07 26.07 -54.00
CA VAL A 143 -42.10 26.64 -54.89
C VAL A 143 -41.86 28.15 -55.04
N VAL A 144 -41.37 28.67 -56.18
CA VAL A 144 -41.79 28.47 -57.58
C VAL A 144 -40.58 28.32 -58.51
#